data_AF-A0A916DNI5-F1
#
_entry.id   AF-A0A916DNI5-F1
#
_cell.length_a   1.000
_cell.length_b   1.000
_cell.length_c   1.000
_cell.angle_alpha   90.00
_cell.angle_beta   90.00
_cell.angle_gamma   90.00
#
_symmetry.space_group_name_H-M   'P 1'
#
loop_
_entity.id
_entity.type
_entity.pdbx_description
1 polymer ?
#
loop_
_entity_poly.entity_id
_entity_poly.type
_entity_poly.pdbx_seq_one_letter_code
_entity_poly.pdbx_strand_id
1 'polypeptide(L)'
;LVVLPEGMSRERFERIHNYGAEVIKTYGTESNVKEIYDETHRLRESDPNIRILNQFEQMGNYRFHYHVTGNTTAELAGELHARGVGNGRVAAFVSAMGSAGTIAAGDRLKQLWSDCKIVGLEPTQCPTLYSNGYGSHDIQGIGDKHVTWIHNVLTMDALMCIDDIESKMGLQLLYEEAGREALAKRYGIPRAESDQLISIFGISGICNVLGAIKTAKHFGLGQGEVVVTIATDAIDRYHSVMQDMADRFGKLDEAAAVGRVEGIFRAVRTDWVMDGTRDARERWHNLKYYTWVEQQGKSVAELDAQRDPAWWESHQALVSEMDAKLTEMRNEAGLRAGV
;
A
#
# COMPACT_ATOMS: atom_id res chain seq x y z
N LEU A 1 -17.74 15.47 -1.33
CA LEU A 1 -18.01 14.54 -2.44
C LEU A 1 -16.87 13.54 -2.54
N VAL A 2 -17.17 12.25 -2.61
CA VAL A 2 -16.21 11.16 -2.82
C VAL A 2 -16.64 10.36 -4.04
N VAL A 3 -15.73 10.09 -4.96
CA VAL A 3 -15.96 9.24 -6.13
C VAL A 3 -15.25 7.91 -5.89
N LEU A 4 -15.97 6.80 -5.94
CA LEU A 4 -15.45 5.47 -5.57
C LEU A 4 -16.14 4.38 -6.42
N PRO A 5 -15.46 3.27 -6.77
CA PRO A 5 -16.12 2.17 -7.47
C PRO A 5 -17.21 1.52 -6.62
N GLU A 6 -18.28 1.05 -7.29
CA GLU A 6 -19.42 0.43 -6.60
C GLU A 6 -19.09 -0.93 -5.96
N GLY A 7 -18.05 -1.62 -6.42
CA GLY A 7 -17.59 -2.93 -5.92
C GLY A 7 -16.88 -2.90 -4.55
N MET A 8 -16.77 -1.73 -3.92
CA MET A 8 -16.17 -1.57 -2.58
C MET A 8 -17.05 -2.10 -1.44
N SER A 9 -16.47 -2.33 -0.25
CA SER A 9 -17.23 -2.86 0.89
C SER A 9 -18.32 -1.92 1.37
N ARG A 10 -19.40 -2.49 1.91
CA ARG A 10 -20.53 -1.73 2.46
C ARG A 10 -20.06 -0.80 3.59
N GLU A 11 -19.17 -1.29 4.45
CA GLU A 11 -18.62 -0.57 5.59
C GLU A 11 -17.89 0.72 5.15
N ARG A 12 -17.23 0.71 3.98
CA ARG A 12 -16.58 1.91 3.43
C ARG A 12 -17.62 2.96 3.06
N PHE A 13 -18.70 2.57 2.39
CA PHE A 13 -19.79 3.50 2.06
C PHE A 13 -20.44 4.06 3.32
N GLU A 14 -20.79 3.21 4.29
CA GLU A 14 -21.38 3.64 5.56
C GLU A 14 -20.49 4.66 6.27
N ARG A 15 -19.17 4.41 6.32
CA ARG A 15 -18.21 5.33 6.93
C ARG A 15 -18.16 6.69 6.24
N ILE A 16 -18.20 6.73 4.91
CA ILE A 16 -18.20 8.00 4.16
C ILE A 16 -19.46 8.82 4.47
N HIS A 17 -20.64 8.16 4.48
CA HIS A 17 -21.90 8.83 4.84
C HIS A 17 -21.88 9.35 6.30
N ASN A 18 -21.28 8.61 7.23
CA ASN A 18 -21.16 9.03 8.62
C ASN A 18 -20.31 10.31 8.80
N TYR A 19 -19.37 10.59 7.90
CA TYR A 19 -18.63 11.86 7.86
C TYR A 19 -19.39 13.00 7.17
N GLY A 20 -20.63 12.77 6.71
CA GLY A 20 -21.45 13.76 6.02
C GLY A 20 -21.05 13.97 4.55
N ALA A 21 -20.26 13.06 3.97
CA ALA A 21 -19.85 13.14 2.58
C ALA A 21 -20.83 12.40 1.66
N GLU A 22 -21.18 13.04 0.56
CA GLU A 22 -21.89 12.41 -0.56
C GLU A 22 -20.96 11.51 -1.38
N VAL A 23 -21.49 10.39 -1.85
CA VAL A 23 -20.76 9.40 -2.67
C VAL A 23 -21.34 9.32 -4.07
N ILE A 24 -20.47 9.43 -5.08
CA ILE A 24 -20.77 9.04 -6.46
C ILE A 24 -20.12 7.68 -6.70
N LYS A 25 -20.95 6.71 -7.08
CA LYS A 25 -20.50 5.35 -7.38
C LYS A 25 -20.21 5.22 -8.87
N THR A 26 -18.98 4.86 -9.22
CA THR A 26 -18.61 4.52 -10.59
C THR A 26 -18.78 3.02 -10.83
N TYR A 27 -19.14 2.63 -12.06
CA TYR A 27 -19.24 1.23 -12.43
C TYR A 27 -17.87 0.55 -12.36
N GLY A 28 -17.85 -0.73 -11.95
CA GLY A 28 -16.67 -1.57 -11.97
C GLY A 28 -16.24 -2.10 -10.61
N THR A 29 -15.02 -2.61 -10.58
CA THR A 29 -14.41 -3.30 -9.43
C THR A 29 -13.50 -2.36 -8.65
N GLU A 30 -12.91 -2.83 -7.55
CA GLU A 30 -11.98 -2.04 -6.74
C GLU A 30 -10.88 -1.35 -7.57
N SER A 31 -10.35 -2.08 -8.55
CA SER A 31 -9.23 -1.66 -9.38
C SER A 31 -9.61 -0.70 -10.52
N ASN A 32 -10.88 -0.28 -10.63
CA ASN A 32 -11.37 0.57 -11.73
C ASN A 32 -11.20 2.06 -11.45
N VAL A 33 -10.07 2.62 -11.87
CA VAL A 33 -9.76 4.06 -11.69
C VAL A 33 -10.10 4.92 -12.91
N LYS A 34 -10.17 4.34 -14.13
CA LYS A 34 -10.51 5.12 -15.33
C LYS A 34 -11.86 5.82 -15.20
N GLU A 35 -12.87 5.09 -14.74
CA GLU A 35 -14.22 5.60 -14.56
C GLU A 35 -14.27 6.72 -13.51
N ILE A 36 -13.39 6.67 -12.51
CA ILE A 36 -13.21 7.75 -11.52
C ILE A 36 -12.64 9.00 -12.20
N TYR A 37 -11.62 8.86 -13.06
CA TYR A 37 -11.08 10.00 -13.80
C TYR A 37 -12.14 10.65 -14.68
N ASP A 38 -12.88 9.87 -15.46
CA ASP A 38 -13.94 10.38 -16.34
C ASP A 38 -14.99 11.18 -15.54
N GLU A 39 -15.43 10.65 -14.40
CA GLU A 39 -16.40 11.33 -13.54
C GLU A 39 -15.82 12.60 -12.88
N THR A 40 -14.56 12.56 -12.42
CA THR A 40 -13.91 13.76 -11.85
C THR A 40 -13.67 14.86 -12.88
N HIS A 41 -13.40 14.51 -14.15
CA HIS A 41 -13.34 15.48 -15.25
C HIS A 41 -14.71 16.13 -15.49
N ARG A 42 -15.77 15.31 -15.61
CA ARG A 42 -17.14 15.80 -15.77
C ARG A 42 -17.54 16.76 -14.64
N LEU A 43 -17.21 16.41 -13.39
CA LEU A 43 -17.47 17.25 -12.22
C LEU A 43 -16.73 18.59 -12.32
N ARG A 44 -15.43 18.56 -12.61
CA ARG A 44 -14.60 19.77 -12.77
C ARG A 44 -15.11 20.69 -13.89
N GLU A 45 -15.62 20.12 -14.98
CA GLU A 45 -16.22 20.90 -16.08
C GLU A 45 -17.58 21.48 -15.71
N SER A 46 -18.34 20.80 -14.84
CA SER A 46 -19.67 21.24 -14.43
C SER A 46 -19.70 22.37 -13.42
N ASP A 47 -18.67 22.51 -12.58
CA ASP A 47 -18.58 23.56 -11.56
C ASP A 47 -17.13 24.03 -11.35
N PRO A 48 -16.82 25.32 -11.63
CA PRO A 48 -15.47 25.87 -11.49
C PRO A 48 -14.98 25.92 -10.03
N ASN A 49 -15.85 25.73 -9.04
CA ASN A 49 -15.49 25.66 -7.62
C ASN A 49 -15.02 24.26 -7.21
N ILE A 50 -15.26 23.23 -8.02
CA ILE A 50 -14.80 21.88 -7.71
C ILE A 50 -13.27 21.81 -7.82
N ARG A 51 -12.66 21.25 -6.77
CA ARG A 51 -11.22 21.00 -6.68
C ARG A 51 -11.00 19.50 -6.50
N ILE A 52 -10.30 18.89 -7.45
CA ILE A 52 -10.01 17.46 -7.42
C ILE A 52 -8.68 17.23 -6.68
N LEU A 53 -8.74 16.53 -5.55
CA LEU A 53 -7.56 16.09 -4.81
C LEU A 53 -7.12 14.72 -5.33
N ASN A 54 -6.42 14.71 -6.46
CA ASN A 54 -6.01 13.49 -7.13
C ASN A 54 -4.76 12.85 -6.49
N GLN A 55 -4.95 11.94 -5.54
CA GLN A 55 -3.86 11.28 -4.82
C GLN A 55 -2.82 10.56 -5.71
N PHE A 56 -3.17 10.25 -6.96
CA PHE A 56 -2.32 9.54 -7.91
C PHE A 56 -1.32 10.47 -8.64
N GLU A 57 -1.56 11.79 -8.64
CA GLU A 57 -0.66 12.79 -9.23
C GLU A 57 -0.08 13.80 -8.24
N GLN A 58 -0.73 13.98 -7.10
CA GLN A 58 -0.35 15.00 -6.14
C GLN A 58 0.90 14.57 -5.39
N MET A 59 2.05 15.17 -5.73
CA MET A 59 3.34 14.90 -5.10
C MET A 59 3.37 15.17 -3.58
N GLY A 60 2.35 15.84 -3.02
CA GLY A 60 2.17 15.94 -1.57
C GLY A 60 2.03 14.57 -0.90
N ASN A 61 1.38 13.61 -1.57
CA ASN A 61 1.26 12.22 -1.12
C ASN A 61 2.64 11.54 -1.02
N TYR A 62 3.41 11.59 -2.11
CA TYR A 62 4.81 11.11 -2.14
C TYR A 62 5.66 11.76 -1.04
N ARG A 63 5.63 13.10 -0.94
CA ARG A 63 6.44 13.86 0.02
C ARG A 63 6.13 13.51 1.46
N PHE A 64 4.85 13.31 1.80
CA PHE A 64 4.46 12.93 3.16
C PHE A 64 5.11 11.61 3.57
N HIS A 65 5.03 10.60 2.73
CA HIS A 65 5.59 9.28 3.07
C HIS A 65 7.11 9.22 2.95
N TYR A 66 7.70 9.89 1.96
CA TYR A 66 9.14 10.06 1.90
C TYR A 66 9.68 10.68 3.19
N HIS A 67 9.07 11.78 3.65
CA HIS A 67 9.58 12.50 4.81
C HIS A 67 9.14 11.89 6.14
N VAL A 68 7.83 11.80 6.40
CA VAL A 68 7.30 11.37 7.69
C VAL A 68 7.49 9.86 7.84
N THR A 69 6.85 9.05 6.98
CA THR A 69 6.92 7.59 7.11
C THR A 69 8.35 7.06 6.98
N GLY A 70 9.15 7.61 6.06
CA GLY A 70 10.56 7.25 5.88
C GLY A 70 11.42 7.56 7.11
N ASN A 71 11.34 8.79 7.66
CA ASN A 71 12.13 9.14 8.86
C ASN A 71 11.65 8.41 10.11
N THR A 72 10.35 8.29 10.34
CA THR A 72 9.81 7.51 11.47
C THR A 72 10.26 6.05 11.41
N THR A 73 10.31 5.46 10.21
CA THR A 73 10.83 4.10 10.03
C THR A 73 12.31 4.01 10.37
N ALA A 74 13.10 5.02 9.97
CA ALA A 74 14.52 5.05 10.27
C ALA A 74 14.80 5.21 11.78
N GLU A 75 14.04 6.07 12.46
CA GLU A 75 14.09 6.27 13.91
C GLU A 75 13.72 4.96 14.65
N LEU A 76 12.62 4.31 14.23
CA LEU A 76 12.18 3.04 14.79
C LEU A 76 13.26 1.95 14.68
N ALA A 77 13.99 1.87 13.56
CA ALA A 77 15.07 0.90 13.41
C ALA A 77 16.18 1.12 14.48
N GLY A 78 16.49 2.38 14.79
CA GLY A 78 17.41 2.76 15.87
C GLY A 78 16.88 2.38 17.26
N GLU A 79 15.61 2.66 17.54
CA GLU A 79 14.97 2.29 18.81
C GLU A 79 14.92 0.77 19.03
N LEU A 80 14.56 0.02 17.98
CA LEU A 80 14.54 -1.45 18.03
C LEU A 80 15.94 -2.01 18.28
N HIS A 81 16.97 -1.44 17.65
CA HIS A 81 18.35 -1.85 17.88
C HIS A 81 18.79 -1.63 19.32
N ALA A 82 18.45 -0.47 19.91
CA ALA A 82 18.73 -0.19 21.32
C ALA A 82 18.04 -1.20 22.27
N ARG A 83 16.94 -1.82 21.83
CA ARG A 83 16.22 -2.89 22.53
C ARG A 83 16.71 -4.30 22.18
N GLY A 84 17.79 -4.43 21.40
CA GLY A 84 18.36 -5.71 20.99
C GLY A 84 17.68 -6.38 19.79
N VAL A 85 16.84 -5.63 19.04
CA VAL A 85 16.13 -6.12 17.85
C VAL A 85 16.75 -5.52 16.60
N GLY A 86 17.31 -6.37 15.75
CA GLY A 86 17.94 -5.93 14.49
C GLY A 86 19.29 -5.22 14.69
N ASN A 87 19.83 -4.72 13.58
CA ASN A 87 21.16 -4.11 13.52
C ASN A 87 21.14 -2.57 13.38
N GLY A 88 20.00 -1.93 13.64
CA GLY A 88 19.83 -0.48 13.53
C GLY A 88 19.59 0.02 12.11
N ARG A 89 19.39 -0.90 11.15
CA ARG A 89 19.16 -0.59 9.74
C ARG A 89 17.93 -1.33 9.23
N VAL A 90 17.31 -0.79 8.19
CA VAL A 90 16.27 -1.48 7.43
C VAL A 90 16.90 -2.16 6.23
N ALA A 91 16.76 -3.49 6.16
CA ALA A 91 17.25 -4.30 5.05
C ALA A 91 16.28 -4.28 3.86
N ALA A 92 14.97 -4.22 4.12
CA ALA A 92 13.96 -4.07 3.08
C ALA A 92 12.74 -3.27 3.57
N PHE A 93 12.18 -2.46 2.69
CA PHE A 93 10.89 -1.80 2.84
C PHE A 93 9.91 -2.36 1.81
N VAL A 94 8.83 -2.95 2.28
CA VAL A 94 7.85 -3.67 1.48
C VAL A 94 6.50 -2.96 1.56
N SER A 95 5.88 -2.67 0.41
CA SER A 95 4.59 -1.99 0.38
C SER A 95 3.76 -2.42 -0.81
N ALA A 96 2.53 -2.84 -0.53
CA ALA A 96 1.49 -3.02 -1.52
C ALA A 96 0.98 -1.67 -2.03
N MET A 97 0.81 -1.57 -3.35
CA MET A 97 0.72 -0.29 -4.04
C MET A 97 -0.72 -0.03 -4.52
N GLY A 98 -1.36 0.99 -3.94
CA GLY A 98 -2.50 1.69 -4.53
C GLY A 98 -2.01 2.98 -5.18
N SER A 99 -2.18 4.11 -4.46
CA SER A 99 -1.64 5.40 -4.91
C SER A 99 -0.11 5.46 -5.03
N ALA A 100 0.60 4.51 -4.42
CA ALA A 100 2.06 4.44 -4.30
C ALA A 100 2.70 5.60 -3.53
N GLY A 101 1.93 6.32 -2.70
CA GLY A 101 2.49 7.27 -1.74
C GLY A 101 3.43 6.59 -0.75
N THR A 102 2.94 5.57 -0.05
CA THR A 102 3.65 4.89 1.04
C THR A 102 5.00 4.33 0.65
N ILE A 103 5.13 3.76 -0.55
CA ILE A 103 6.41 3.17 -1.02
C ILE A 103 7.52 4.23 -1.17
N ALA A 104 7.18 5.52 -1.27
CA ALA A 104 8.15 6.62 -1.27
C ALA A 104 8.98 6.71 0.02
N ALA A 105 8.52 6.12 1.14
CA ALA A 105 9.35 5.95 2.33
C ALA A 105 10.63 5.18 2.01
N GLY A 106 10.58 4.22 1.08
CA GLY A 106 11.72 3.47 0.59
C GLY A 106 12.82 4.36 -0.01
N ASP A 107 12.46 5.41 -0.75
CA ASP A 107 13.43 6.35 -1.33
C ASP A 107 14.25 7.04 -0.23
N ARG A 108 13.58 7.45 0.85
CA ARG A 108 14.26 8.03 2.02
C ARG A 108 15.16 7.03 2.71
N LEU A 109 14.67 5.81 2.91
CA LEU A 109 15.46 4.75 3.54
C LEU A 109 16.69 4.39 2.69
N LYS A 110 16.57 4.40 1.36
CA LYS A 110 17.69 4.12 0.44
C LYS A 110 18.76 5.22 0.45
N GLN A 111 18.39 6.48 0.74
CA GLN A 111 19.39 7.53 0.98
C GLN A 111 20.18 7.35 2.28
N LEU A 112 19.55 6.75 3.31
CA LEU A 112 20.22 6.44 4.57
C LEU A 112 21.03 5.14 4.47
N TRP A 113 20.48 4.16 3.77
CA TRP A 113 20.97 2.79 3.62
C TRP A 113 20.85 2.36 2.16
N SER A 114 21.90 2.61 1.37
CA SER A 114 21.91 2.36 -0.08
C SER A 114 21.65 0.90 -0.49
N ASP A 115 21.83 -0.03 0.44
CA ASP A 115 21.58 -1.46 0.31
C ASP A 115 20.14 -1.89 0.64
N CYS A 116 19.33 -1.00 1.24
CA CYS A 116 17.92 -1.25 1.56
C CYS A 116 17.13 -1.60 0.30
N LYS A 117 16.45 -2.75 0.33
CA LYS A 117 15.59 -3.21 -0.77
C LYS A 117 14.24 -2.51 -0.72
N ILE A 118 13.77 -1.98 -1.84
CA ILE A 118 12.42 -1.43 -1.98
C ILE A 118 11.60 -2.44 -2.78
N VAL A 119 10.56 -3.01 -2.18
CA VAL A 119 9.74 -4.05 -2.81
C VAL A 119 8.30 -3.60 -2.92
N GLY A 120 7.81 -3.48 -4.15
CA GLY A 120 6.41 -3.21 -4.44
C GLY A 120 5.60 -4.51 -4.49
N LEU A 121 4.38 -4.47 -3.97
CA LEU A 121 3.45 -5.60 -4.09
C LEU A 121 2.22 -5.21 -4.92
N GLU A 122 1.74 -6.15 -5.72
CA GLU A 122 0.47 -6.06 -6.44
C GLU A 122 -0.29 -7.40 -6.41
N PRO A 123 -1.60 -7.42 -6.71
CA PRO A 123 -2.37 -8.66 -6.75
C PRO A 123 -1.99 -9.53 -7.96
N THR A 124 -1.91 -10.87 -7.80
CA THR A 124 -1.74 -11.80 -8.93
C THR A 124 -2.91 -11.72 -9.92
N GLN A 125 -4.11 -11.39 -9.42
CA GLN A 125 -5.33 -11.24 -10.22
C GLN A 125 -5.40 -9.90 -10.98
N CYS A 126 -4.56 -8.91 -10.62
CA CYS A 126 -4.45 -7.63 -11.33
C CYS A 126 -2.96 -7.20 -11.48
N PRO A 127 -2.16 -7.97 -12.24
CA PRO A 127 -0.71 -7.85 -12.28
C PRO A 127 -0.26 -6.74 -13.26
N THR A 128 -0.52 -5.49 -12.87
CA THR A 128 -0.32 -4.28 -13.68
C THR A 128 1.14 -4.11 -14.08
N LEU A 129 2.05 -4.05 -13.12
CA LEU A 129 3.48 -3.86 -13.37
C LEU A 129 4.16 -5.16 -13.83
N TYR A 130 3.68 -6.32 -13.36
CA TYR A 130 4.33 -7.61 -13.61
C TYR A 130 4.14 -8.10 -15.04
N SER A 131 2.95 -7.89 -15.62
CA SER A 131 2.65 -8.42 -16.97
C SER A 131 1.92 -7.44 -17.89
N ASN A 132 1.82 -6.16 -17.51
CA ASN A 132 0.89 -5.23 -18.15
C ASN A 132 -0.54 -5.82 -18.17
N GLY A 133 -0.87 -6.53 -17.09
CA GLY A 133 -2.11 -7.27 -16.94
C GLY A 133 -3.23 -6.39 -16.38
N TYR A 134 -4.45 -6.82 -16.59
CA TYR A 134 -5.66 -6.24 -16.04
C TYR A 134 -6.50 -7.35 -15.41
N GLY A 135 -7.35 -7.00 -14.45
CA GLY A 135 -8.27 -7.97 -13.86
C GLY A 135 -9.08 -7.39 -12.72
N SER A 136 -9.53 -8.22 -11.79
CA SER A 136 -10.22 -7.80 -10.59
C SER A 136 -9.64 -8.58 -9.43
N HIS A 137 -9.52 -7.95 -8.27
CA HIS A 137 -9.01 -8.58 -7.06
C HIS A 137 -9.77 -8.06 -5.84
N ASP A 138 -9.68 -8.80 -4.75
CA ASP A 138 -10.39 -8.48 -3.51
C ASP A 138 -9.50 -7.78 -2.46
N ILE A 139 -8.22 -7.53 -2.76
CA ILE A 139 -7.32 -6.76 -1.89
C ILE A 139 -7.64 -5.25 -1.99
N GLN A 140 -8.52 -4.74 -1.15
CA GLN A 140 -8.96 -3.33 -1.23
C GLN A 140 -7.83 -2.34 -0.87
N GLY A 141 -7.74 -1.25 -1.64
CA GLY A 141 -6.78 -0.16 -1.48
C GLY A 141 -5.47 -0.30 -2.26
N ILE A 142 -5.33 -1.31 -3.12
CA ILE A 142 -4.14 -1.55 -3.97
C ILE A 142 -4.56 -1.96 -5.39
N GLY A 143 -3.61 -2.07 -6.33
CA GLY A 143 -3.83 -2.82 -7.58
C GLY A 143 -4.71 -2.12 -8.64
N ASP A 144 -4.55 -0.80 -8.80
CA ASP A 144 -5.45 0.11 -9.52
C ASP A 144 -5.42 0.06 -11.08
N LYS A 145 -4.88 -1.00 -11.71
CA LYS A 145 -4.71 -1.13 -13.18
C LYS A 145 -3.88 -0.04 -13.87
N HIS A 146 -3.19 0.81 -13.11
CA HIS A 146 -2.31 1.80 -13.70
C HIS A 146 -1.11 2.10 -12.81
N VAL A 147 -0.05 2.63 -13.41
CA VAL A 147 1.10 3.15 -12.68
C VAL A 147 0.84 4.61 -12.35
N THR A 148 0.90 4.96 -11.07
CA THR A 148 0.59 6.32 -10.61
C THR A 148 1.72 7.29 -10.94
N TRP A 149 1.40 8.57 -11.13
CA TRP A 149 2.39 9.56 -11.55
C TRP A 149 3.48 9.74 -10.50
N ILE A 150 3.07 9.69 -9.23
CA ILE A 150 3.94 9.91 -8.06
C ILE A 150 4.82 8.70 -7.70
N HIS A 151 4.68 7.57 -8.40
CA HIS A 151 5.41 6.36 -8.07
C HIS A 151 6.84 6.36 -8.64
N ASN A 152 7.86 6.43 -7.80
CA ASN A 152 9.25 6.30 -8.23
C ASN A 152 9.65 4.83 -8.49
N VAL A 153 9.15 4.25 -9.57
CA VAL A 153 9.39 2.83 -9.91
C VAL A 153 10.87 2.50 -10.16
N LEU A 154 11.70 3.50 -10.46
CA LEU A 154 13.12 3.32 -10.79
C LEU A 154 13.98 2.96 -9.57
N THR A 155 13.47 3.17 -8.35
CA THR A 155 14.17 2.82 -7.11
C THR A 155 13.80 1.42 -6.59
N MET A 156 12.75 0.79 -7.13
CA MET A 156 12.27 -0.54 -6.72
C MET A 156 13.26 -1.65 -7.06
N ASP A 157 13.60 -2.50 -6.10
CA ASP A 157 14.49 -3.65 -6.28
C ASP A 157 13.76 -4.93 -6.67
N ALA A 158 12.47 -5.04 -6.35
CA ALA A 158 11.63 -6.10 -6.86
C ALA A 158 10.16 -5.69 -6.89
N LEU A 159 9.41 -6.37 -7.74
CA LEU A 159 7.96 -6.42 -7.73
C LEU A 159 7.54 -7.86 -7.40
N MET A 160 6.59 -8.03 -6.49
CA MET A 160 6.08 -9.34 -6.12
C MET A 160 4.56 -9.37 -6.17
N CYS A 161 3.99 -10.35 -6.87
CA CYS A 161 2.55 -10.54 -6.84
C CYS A 161 2.14 -11.40 -5.65
N ILE A 162 1.04 -10.99 -5.00
CA ILE A 162 0.42 -11.68 -3.88
C ILE A 162 -1.01 -12.04 -4.24
N ASP A 163 -1.42 -13.24 -3.86
CA ASP A 163 -2.73 -13.75 -4.17
C ASP A 163 -3.81 -13.16 -3.22
N ASP A 164 -4.93 -12.73 -3.80
CA ASP A 164 -6.00 -12.09 -3.05
C ASP A 164 -6.75 -13.04 -2.12
N ILE A 165 -6.94 -14.30 -2.50
CA ILE A 165 -7.61 -15.28 -1.66
C ILE A 165 -6.69 -15.70 -0.50
N GLU A 166 -5.38 -15.83 -0.72
CA GLU A 166 -4.41 -16.02 0.37
C GLU A 166 -4.46 -14.86 1.37
N SER A 167 -4.57 -13.61 0.89
CA SER A 167 -4.69 -12.42 1.75
C SER A 167 -5.99 -12.40 2.56
N LYS A 168 -7.13 -12.71 1.95
CA LYS A 168 -8.43 -12.81 2.66
C LYS A 168 -8.47 -13.96 3.66
N MET A 169 -7.94 -15.12 3.30
CA MET A 169 -7.87 -16.28 4.19
C MET A 169 -6.97 -16.01 5.39
N GLY A 170 -5.87 -15.29 5.19
CA GLY A 170 -5.01 -14.83 6.27
C GLY A 170 -5.71 -13.82 7.19
N LEU A 171 -6.55 -12.93 6.66
CA LEU A 171 -7.35 -12.03 7.51
C LEU A 171 -8.40 -12.81 8.30
N GLN A 172 -9.12 -13.74 7.66
CA GLN A 172 -10.13 -14.56 8.33
C GLN A 172 -9.51 -15.43 9.45
N LEU A 173 -8.25 -15.86 9.32
CA LEU A 173 -7.51 -16.53 10.40
C LEU A 173 -7.36 -15.64 11.65
N LEU A 174 -7.11 -14.34 11.49
CA LEU A 174 -7.02 -13.40 12.62
C LEU A 174 -8.41 -12.99 13.15
N TYR A 175 -9.40 -13.00 12.26
CA TYR A 175 -10.77 -12.59 12.56
C TYR A 175 -11.54 -13.60 13.39
N GLU A 176 -11.46 -14.88 13.03
CA GLU A 176 -12.28 -15.93 13.64
C GLU A 176 -11.63 -16.51 14.89
N GLU A 177 -12.47 -16.86 15.87
CA GLU A 177 -12.04 -17.35 17.18
C GLU A 177 -11.17 -18.60 17.08
N ALA A 178 -11.56 -19.57 16.25
CA ALA A 178 -10.79 -20.80 16.04
C ALA A 178 -9.38 -20.52 15.50
N GLY A 179 -9.23 -19.46 14.69
CA GLY A 179 -7.93 -19.04 14.17
C GLY A 179 -7.03 -18.49 15.27
N ARG A 180 -7.54 -17.55 16.07
CA ARG A 180 -6.80 -17.01 17.24
C ARG A 180 -6.48 -18.08 18.27
N GLU A 181 -7.40 -19.02 18.52
CA GLU A 181 -7.13 -20.16 19.38
C GLU A 181 -6.02 -21.07 18.84
N ALA A 182 -6.01 -21.34 17.53
CA ALA A 182 -4.95 -22.13 16.91
C ALA A 182 -3.59 -21.42 17.01
N LEU A 183 -3.53 -20.10 16.77
CA LEU A 183 -2.32 -19.30 16.94
C LEU A 183 -1.76 -19.42 18.36
N ALA A 184 -2.62 -19.36 19.38
CA ALA A 184 -2.21 -19.52 20.77
C ALA A 184 -1.78 -20.94 21.12
N LYS A 185 -2.64 -21.94 20.85
CA LYS A 185 -2.44 -23.32 21.30
C LYS A 185 -1.35 -24.06 20.51
N ARG A 186 -1.18 -23.75 19.22
CA ARG A 186 -0.29 -24.51 18.32
C ARG A 186 0.98 -23.75 17.96
N TYR A 187 0.93 -22.42 17.89
CA TYR A 187 2.04 -21.60 17.41
C TYR A 187 2.65 -20.70 18.48
N GLY A 188 2.10 -20.72 19.70
CA GLY A 188 2.65 -19.99 20.84
C GLY A 188 2.50 -18.48 20.76
N ILE A 189 1.63 -17.96 19.88
CA ILE A 189 1.33 -16.54 19.81
C ILE A 189 0.34 -16.20 20.93
N PRO A 190 0.71 -15.39 21.93
CA PRO A 190 -0.15 -15.08 23.05
C PRO A 190 -1.52 -14.56 22.61
N ARG A 191 -2.57 -14.97 23.33
CA ARG A 191 -3.95 -14.59 22.97
C ARG A 191 -4.11 -13.07 22.87
N ALA A 192 -3.56 -12.33 23.83
CA ALA A 192 -3.57 -10.88 23.84
C ALA A 192 -2.92 -10.25 22.59
N GLU A 193 -1.85 -10.85 22.06
CA GLU A 193 -1.21 -10.39 20.83
C GLU A 193 -2.09 -10.71 19.62
N SER A 194 -2.62 -11.94 19.52
CA SER A 194 -3.52 -12.32 18.42
C SER A 194 -4.80 -11.48 18.37
N ASP A 195 -5.34 -11.07 19.53
CA ASP A 195 -6.48 -10.17 19.63
C ASP A 195 -6.11 -8.73 19.26
N GLN A 196 -4.84 -8.32 19.34
CA GLN A 196 -4.38 -7.02 18.82
C GLN A 196 -4.20 -7.06 17.30
N LEU A 197 -3.75 -8.18 16.73
CA LEU A 197 -3.52 -8.27 15.28
C LEU A 197 -4.80 -7.96 14.47
N ILE A 198 -5.99 -8.30 14.97
CA ILE A 198 -7.27 -7.99 14.30
C ILE A 198 -7.56 -6.48 14.21
N SER A 199 -7.09 -5.68 15.16
CA SER A 199 -7.28 -4.22 15.16
C SER A 199 -6.19 -3.49 14.38
N ILE A 200 -5.16 -4.23 13.95
CA ILE A 200 -4.02 -3.71 13.19
C ILE A 200 -4.16 -4.04 11.70
N PHE A 201 -4.63 -5.24 11.36
CA PHE A 201 -4.59 -5.74 9.98
C PHE A 201 -5.97 -5.84 9.32
N GLY A 202 -6.05 -5.30 8.10
CA GLY A 202 -7.02 -5.61 7.07
C GLY A 202 -6.39 -6.42 5.93
N ILE A 203 -7.09 -6.56 4.80
CA ILE A 203 -6.70 -7.48 3.72
C ILE A 203 -5.35 -7.08 3.10
N SER A 204 -5.16 -5.79 2.79
CA SER A 204 -3.89 -5.29 2.25
C SER A 204 -2.74 -5.33 3.27
N GLY A 205 -3.06 -5.26 4.56
CA GLY A 205 -2.10 -5.51 5.64
C GLY A 205 -1.59 -6.95 5.64
N ILE A 206 -2.45 -7.93 5.42
CA ILE A 206 -2.02 -9.34 5.24
C ILE A 206 -1.18 -9.49 3.97
N CYS A 207 -1.59 -8.88 2.86
CA CYS A 207 -0.79 -8.86 1.62
C CYS A 207 0.64 -8.36 1.88
N ASN A 208 0.77 -7.27 2.65
CA ASN A 208 2.03 -6.70 3.09
C ASN A 208 2.88 -7.66 3.93
N VAL A 209 2.27 -8.43 4.84
CA VAL A 209 2.96 -9.46 5.63
C VAL A 209 3.45 -10.60 4.73
N LEU A 210 2.61 -11.10 3.82
CA LEU A 210 3.00 -12.15 2.88
C LEU A 210 4.13 -11.70 1.96
N GLY A 211 4.07 -10.47 1.47
CA GLY A 211 5.15 -9.85 0.69
C GLY A 211 6.44 -9.67 1.48
N ALA A 212 6.37 -9.34 2.77
CA ALA A 212 7.54 -9.24 3.65
C ALA A 212 8.22 -10.61 3.84
N ILE A 213 7.43 -11.68 4.07
CA ILE A 213 7.95 -13.05 4.15
C ILE A 213 8.57 -13.46 2.81
N LYS A 214 7.89 -13.18 1.69
CA LYS A 214 8.40 -13.47 0.34
C LYS A 214 9.71 -12.73 0.06
N THR A 215 9.80 -11.46 0.48
CA THR A 215 11.00 -10.62 0.39
C THR A 215 12.17 -11.19 1.16
N ALA A 216 11.96 -11.58 2.42
CA ALA A 216 13.01 -12.19 3.23
C ALA A 216 13.55 -13.48 2.59
N LYS A 217 12.65 -14.33 2.07
CA LYS A 217 13.03 -15.56 1.37
C LYS A 217 13.78 -15.29 0.06
N HIS A 218 13.28 -14.37 -0.77
CA HIS A 218 13.84 -14.06 -2.09
C HIS A 218 15.24 -13.46 -2.01
N PHE A 219 15.46 -12.50 -1.12
CA PHE A 219 16.77 -11.87 -0.94
C PHE A 219 17.69 -12.61 0.03
N GLY A 220 17.24 -13.73 0.61
CA GLY A 220 18.04 -14.52 1.56
C GLY A 220 18.38 -13.77 2.85
N LEU A 221 17.46 -12.94 3.34
CA LEU A 221 17.68 -12.10 4.51
C LEU A 221 17.79 -12.96 5.79
N GLY A 222 18.84 -12.72 6.55
CA GLY A 222 19.21 -13.48 7.74
C GLY A 222 18.75 -12.86 9.06
N GLN A 223 19.20 -13.47 10.16
CA GLN A 223 18.92 -12.97 11.50
C GLN A 223 19.46 -11.54 11.69
N GLY A 224 18.61 -10.64 12.19
CA GLY A 224 18.97 -9.26 12.46
C GLY A 224 18.77 -8.30 11.28
N GLU A 225 18.47 -8.81 10.09
CA GLU A 225 18.07 -8.01 8.94
C GLU A 225 16.57 -7.67 9.04
N VAL A 226 16.28 -6.38 9.22
CA VAL A 226 14.91 -5.91 9.48
C VAL A 226 14.19 -5.66 8.17
N VAL A 227 13.06 -6.37 7.98
CA VAL A 227 12.08 -6.08 6.93
C VAL A 227 10.96 -5.25 7.54
N VAL A 228 10.72 -4.08 6.96
CA VAL A 228 9.62 -3.19 7.36
C VAL A 228 8.51 -3.30 6.33
N THR A 229 7.27 -3.41 6.81
CA THR A 229 6.05 -3.39 6.01
C THR A 229 4.96 -2.63 6.77
N ILE A 230 3.84 -2.33 6.12
CA ILE A 230 2.81 -1.42 6.65
C ILE A 230 1.49 -2.15 6.92
N ALA A 231 0.92 -1.91 8.09
CA ALA A 231 -0.48 -2.22 8.37
C ALA A 231 -1.36 -1.05 7.90
N THR A 232 -1.98 -1.22 6.73
CA THR A 232 -2.66 -0.15 5.98
C THR A 232 -4.00 0.25 6.56
N ASP A 233 -4.77 -0.75 7.01
CA ASP A 233 -6.05 -0.58 7.67
C ASP A 233 -6.37 -1.80 8.55
N ALA A 234 -7.54 -1.81 9.16
CA ALA A 234 -7.98 -2.81 10.13
C ALA A 234 -9.30 -3.49 9.71
N ILE A 235 -9.71 -4.49 10.49
CA ILE A 235 -10.92 -5.30 10.23
C ILE A 235 -12.24 -4.51 10.15
N ASP A 236 -12.29 -3.30 10.71
CA ASP A 236 -13.49 -2.45 10.82
C ASP A 236 -14.16 -2.14 9.47
N ARG A 237 -13.45 -2.39 8.35
CA ARG A 237 -13.91 -2.20 6.97
C ARG A 237 -14.32 -3.48 6.24
N TYR A 238 -14.23 -4.65 6.90
CA TYR A 238 -14.25 -5.95 6.23
C TYR A 238 -15.16 -7.00 6.87
N HIS A 239 -16.06 -6.62 7.80
CA HIS A 239 -16.97 -7.57 8.43
C HIS A 239 -17.85 -8.31 7.40
N SER A 240 -18.43 -7.59 6.43
CA SER A 240 -19.19 -8.17 5.33
C SER A 240 -18.35 -9.13 4.47
N VAL A 241 -17.08 -8.81 4.23
CA VAL A 241 -16.16 -9.66 3.47
C VAL A 241 -15.83 -10.93 4.24
N MET A 242 -15.62 -10.85 5.56
CA MET A 242 -15.37 -12.03 6.39
C MET A 242 -16.60 -12.93 6.49
N GLN A 243 -17.81 -12.36 6.51
CA GLN A 243 -19.04 -13.14 6.44
C GLN A 243 -19.17 -13.89 5.11
N ASP A 244 -18.92 -13.22 3.98
CA ASP A 244 -18.92 -13.85 2.65
C ASP A 244 -17.87 -14.98 2.56
N MET A 245 -16.69 -14.79 3.15
CA MET A 245 -15.67 -15.84 3.26
C MET A 245 -16.18 -17.05 4.05
N ALA A 246 -16.85 -16.83 5.19
CA ALA A 246 -17.44 -17.91 6.00
C ALA A 246 -18.58 -18.62 5.27
N ASP A 247 -19.38 -17.90 4.50
CA ASP A 247 -20.50 -18.46 3.73
C ASP A 247 -20.01 -19.31 2.54
N ARG A 248 -18.93 -18.88 1.86
CA ARG A 248 -18.38 -19.58 0.69
C ARG A 248 -17.44 -20.73 1.03
N PHE A 249 -16.57 -20.54 2.02
CA PHE A 249 -15.48 -21.46 2.35
C PHE A 249 -15.68 -22.18 3.70
N GLY A 250 -16.78 -21.87 4.39
CA GLY A 250 -17.05 -22.36 5.73
C GLY A 250 -16.41 -21.50 6.82
N LYS A 251 -17.01 -21.59 8.02
CA LYS A 251 -16.38 -21.08 9.24
C LYS A 251 -15.11 -21.86 9.55
N LEU A 252 -14.15 -21.19 10.15
CA LEU A 252 -12.87 -21.77 10.50
C LEU A 252 -13.04 -22.75 11.67
N ASP A 253 -12.59 -23.98 11.47
CA ASP A 253 -12.26 -24.90 12.55
C ASP A 253 -10.75 -24.92 12.81
N GLU A 254 -10.31 -25.65 13.84
CA GLU A 254 -8.90 -25.74 14.19
C GLU A 254 -8.05 -26.32 13.05
N ALA A 255 -8.57 -27.31 12.30
CA ALA A 255 -7.84 -27.95 11.22
C ALA A 255 -7.61 -26.99 10.04
N ALA A 256 -8.64 -26.24 9.63
CA ALA A 256 -8.55 -25.21 8.61
C ALA A 256 -7.64 -24.06 9.05
N ALA A 257 -7.69 -23.66 10.32
CA ALA A 257 -6.80 -22.63 10.87
C ALA A 257 -5.33 -23.05 10.78
N VAL A 258 -5.00 -24.27 11.21
CA VAL A 258 -3.65 -24.84 11.09
C VAL A 258 -3.23 -24.91 9.63
N GLY A 259 -4.12 -25.36 8.74
CA GLY A 259 -3.88 -25.43 7.30
C GLY A 259 -3.52 -24.08 6.68
N ARG A 260 -4.16 -22.99 7.13
CA ARG A 260 -3.83 -21.63 6.66
C ARG A 260 -2.49 -21.14 7.17
N VAL A 261 -2.14 -21.38 8.43
CA VAL A 261 -0.81 -20.98 8.95
C VAL A 261 0.30 -21.70 8.19
N GLU A 262 0.19 -23.02 8.03
CA GLU A 262 1.22 -23.81 7.35
C GLU A 262 1.24 -23.55 5.84
N GLY A 263 0.07 -23.52 5.20
CA GLY A 263 -0.05 -23.41 3.73
C GLY A 263 0.10 -22.00 3.18
N ILE A 264 -0.20 -20.96 3.96
CA ILE A 264 -0.13 -19.56 3.50
C ILE A 264 1.12 -18.88 4.08
N PHE A 265 1.23 -18.79 5.41
CA PHE A 265 2.30 -17.98 6.04
C PHE A 265 3.65 -18.71 6.09
N ARG A 266 3.69 -19.99 6.45
CA ARG A 266 4.96 -20.75 6.49
C ARG A 266 5.41 -21.18 5.10
N ALA A 267 4.46 -21.55 4.23
CA ALA A 267 4.71 -21.97 2.87
C ALA A 267 4.69 -20.85 1.81
N VAL A 268 4.78 -19.55 2.20
CA VAL A 268 4.92 -18.43 1.23
C VAL A 268 5.98 -18.80 0.20
N ARG A 269 5.57 -18.89 -1.06
CA ARG A 269 6.40 -19.26 -2.21
C ARG A 269 7.20 -18.06 -2.69
N THR A 270 8.31 -18.26 -3.40
CA THR A 270 9.05 -17.21 -4.12
C THR A 270 8.69 -17.19 -5.60
N ASP A 271 7.41 -17.45 -5.89
CA ASP A 271 6.81 -17.32 -7.23
C ASP A 271 6.35 -15.89 -7.48
N TRP A 272 6.06 -15.56 -8.74
CA TRP A 272 5.59 -14.24 -9.15
C TRP A 272 6.49 -13.09 -8.67
N VAL A 273 7.80 -13.27 -8.81
CA VAL A 273 8.80 -12.26 -8.49
C VAL A 273 9.42 -11.74 -9.79
N MET A 274 9.44 -10.41 -9.93
CA MET A 274 10.17 -9.72 -10.98
C MET A 274 11.23 -8.84 -10.34
N ASP A 275 12.50 -9.19 -10.53
CA ASP A 275 13.61 -8.37 -10.08
C ASP A 275 13.61 -7.01 -10.81
N GLY A 276 13.90 -5.96 -10.05
CA GLY A 276 14.06 -4.58 -10.54
C GLY A 276 15.34 -4.40 -11.32
N THR A 277 15.50 -5.14 -12.42
CA THR A 277 16.55 -4.88 -13.40
C THR A 277 16.31 -3.53 -14.06
N ARG A 278 17.35 -2.98 -14.72
CA ARG A 278 17.20 -1.74 -15.48
C ARG A 278 16.04 -1.82 -16.47
N ASP A 279 15.92 -2.92 -17.20
CA ASP A 279 14.87 -3.08 -18.22
C ASP A 279 13.48 -3.23 -17.60
N ALA A 280 13.36 -3.92 -16.46
CA ALA A 280 12.10 -4.02 -15.73
C ALA A 280 11.63 -2.64 -15.24
N ARG A 281 12.53 -1.87 -14.62
CA ARG A 281 12.26 -0.51 -14.13
C ARG A 281 11.87 0.45 -15.26
N GLU A 282 12.55 0.39 -16.39
CA GLU A 282 12.19 1.20 -17.56
C GLU A 282 10.81 0.81 -18.12
N ARG A 283 10.48 -0.49 -18.18
CA ARG A 283 9.16 -0.94 -18.60
C ARG A 283 8.07 -0.43 -17.65
N TRP A 284 8.28 -0.55 -16.34
CA TRP A 284 7.37 -0.02 -15.32
C TRP A 284 7.17 1.48 -15.45
N HIS A 285 8.26 2.23 -15.69
CA HIS A 285 8.20 3.68 -15.86
C HIS A 285 7.38 4.06 -17.10
N ASN A 286 7.61 3.37 -18.22
CA ASN A 286 6.91 3.65 -19.47
C ASN A 286 5.40 3.38 -19.40
N LEU A 287 4.92 2.51 -18.50
CA LEU A 287 3.48 2.28 -18.32
C LEU A 287 2.72 3.52 -17.86
N LYS A 288 3.40 4.51 -17.24
CA LYS A 288 2.79 5.80 -16.90
C LYS A 288 2.29 6.54 -18.14
N TYR A 289 2.88 6.31 -19.32
CA TYR A 289 2.53 6.99 -20.57
C TYR A 289 1.03 6.88 -20.88
N TYR A 290 0.47 5.67 -20.77
CA TYR A 290 -0.92 5.41 -21.18
C TYR A 290 -1.94 6.16 -20.34
N THR A 291 -1.73 6.26 -19.03
CA THR A 291 -2.65 7.00 -18.16
C THR A 291 -2.33 8.47 -18.20
N TRP A 292 -1.07 8.85 -18.01
CA TRP A 292 -0.73 10.24 -17.71
C TRP A 292 -0.58 11.12 -18.94
N VAL A 293 0.02 10.59 -20.00
CA VAL A 293 0.22 11.35 -21.24
C VAL A 293 -1.03 11.27 -22.10
N GLU A 294 -1.46 10.07 -22.47
CA GLU A 294 -2.57 9.88 -23.41
C GLU A 294 -3.94 10.28 -22.83
N GLN A 295 -4.20 10.01 -21.55
CA GLN A 295 -5.53 10.20 -20.96
C GLN A 295 -5.62 11.45 -20.05
N GLN A 296 -4.57 11.76 -19.28
CA GLN A 296 -4.60 12.86 -18.30
C GLN A 296 -3.88 14.13 -18.78
N GLY A 297 -3.25 14.11 -19.95
CA GLY A 297 -2.69 15.30 -20.61
C GLY A 297 -1.37 15.83 -20.02
N LYS A 298 -0.63 15.02 -19.27
CA LYS A 298 0.78 15.33 -18.91
C LYS A 298 1.64 15.31 -20.18
N SER A 299 2.74 16.05 -20.17
CA SER A 299 3.68 16.01 -21.29
C SER A 299 4.63 14.81 -21.21
N VAL A 300 5.08 14.32 -22.38
CA VAL A 300 6.16 13.31 -22.46
C VAL A 300 7.44 13.85 -21.83
N ALA A 301 7.73 15.14 -21.99
CA ALA A 301 8.90 15.78 -21.38
C ALA A 301 8.89 15.68 -19.85
N GLU A 302 7.74 15.90 -19.20
CA GLU A 302 7.61 15.71 -17.75
C GLU A 302 7.75 14.24 -17.34
N LEU A 303 7.21 13.30 -18.13
CA LEU A 303 7.38 11.87 -17.88
C LEU A 303 8.86 11.48 -17.99
N ASP A 304 9.56 12.01 -18.97
CA ASP A 304 10.97 11.72 -19.20
C ASP A 304 11.87 12.31 -18.12
N ALA A 305 11.51 13.50 -17.60
CA ALA A 305 12.24 14.14 -16.50
C ALA A 305 12.26 13.28 -15.23
N GLN A 306 11.23 12.47 -14.97
CA GLN A 306 11.20 11.56 -13.82
C GLN A 306 12.24 10.43 -13.88
N ARG A 307 12.94 10.23 -15.01
CA ARG A 307 14.08 9.29 -15.06
C ARG A 307 15.31 9.81 -14.34
N ASP A 308 15.43 11.13 -14.22
CA ASP A 308 16.53 11.77 -13.52
C ASP A 308 16.26 11.77 -12.01
N PRO A 309 17.15 11.17 -11.17
CA PRO A 309 17.06 11.28 -9.72
C PRO A 309 16.90 12.73 -9.21
N ALA A 310 17.53 13.70 -9.89
CA ALA A 310 17.43 15.11 -9.53
C ALA A 310 15.98 15.65 -9.59
N TRP A 311 15.13 15.09 -10.45
CA TRP A 311 13.72 15.45 -10.50
C TRP A 311 13.03 15.06 -9.18
N TRP A 312 13.26 13.85 -8.68
CA TRP A 312 12.68 13.37 -7.42
C TRP A 312 13.27 14.11 -6.22
N GLU A 313 14.59 14.31 -6.20
CA GLU A 313 15.27 15.07 -5.15
C GLU A 313 14.75 16.52 -5.06
N SER A 314 14.47 17.15 -6.20
CA SER A 314 13.87 18.49 -6.19
C SER A 314 12.48 18.50 -5.56
N HIS A 315 11.67 17.45 -5.75
CA HIS A 315 10.38 17.31 -5.10
C HIS A 315 10.51 17.02 -3.61
N GLN A 316 11.50 16.23 -3.21
CA GLN A 316 11.79 15.92 -1.80
C GLN A 316 12.23 17.19 -1.04
N ALA A 317 13.01 18.06 -1.67
CA ALA A 317 13.49 19.31 -1.07
C ALA A 317 12.36 20.31 -0.75
N LEU A 318 11.22 20.23 -1.44
CA LEU A 318 10.06 21.10 -1.19
C LEU A 318 9.42 20.89 0.18
N VAL A 319 9.71 19.79 0.89
CA VAL A 319 9.08 19.51 2.20
C VAL A 319 9.31 20.64 3.19
N SER A 320 10.55 21.14 3.33
CA SER A 320 10.87 22.21 4.27
C SER A 320 10.20 23.54 3.91
N GLU A 321 10.12 23.86 2.61
CA GLU A 321 9.41 25.05 2.14
C GLU A 321 7.90 24.96 2.40
N MET A 322 7.30 23.80 2.14
CA MET A 322 5.88 23.57 2.38
C MET A 322 5.54 23.65 3.86
N ASP A 323 6.36 23.07 4.73
CA ASP A 323 6.14 23.09 6.18
C ASP A 323 6.21 24.53 6.74
N ALA A 324 7.17 25.33 6.25
CA ALA A 324 7.27 26.75 6.60
C ALA A 324 6.01 27.53 6.18
N LYS A 325 5.53 27.35 4.94
CA LYS A 325 4.30 28.00 4.45
C LYS A 325 3.05 27.57 5.22
N LEU A 326 2.94 26.28 5.55
CA LEU A 326 1.82 25.76 6.35
C LEU A 326 1.84 26.33 7.77
N THR A 327 3.03 26.49 8.36
CA THR A 327 3.20 27.10 9.68
C THR A 327 2.82 28.58 9.67
N GLU A 328 3.26 29.34 8.67
CA GLU A 328 2.87 30.74 8.48
C GLU A 328 1.35 30.89 8.34
N MET A 329 0.73 30.13 7.43
CA MET A 329 -0.72 30.13 7.23
C MET A 329 -1.50 29.80 8.52
N ARG A 330 -1.05 28.80 9.29
CA ARG A 330 -1.67 28.43 10.58
C ARG A 330 -1.56 29.56 11.60
N ASN A 331 -0.41 30.23 11.65
CA ASN A 331 -0.19 31.37 12.53
C ASN A 331 -1.10 32.55 12.16
N GLU A 332 -1.24 32.86 10.87
CA GLU A 332 -2.15 33.90 10.37
C GLU A 332 -3.61 33.59 10.69
N ALA A 333 -4.01 32.32 10.56
CA ALA A 333 -5.36 31.87 10.87
C ALA A 333 -5.67 31.77 12.38
N GLY A 334 -4.70 32.04 13.27
CA GLY A 334 -4.84 31.85 14.72
C GLY A 334 -4.96 30.39 15.15
N LEU A 335 -4.69 29.46 14.24
CA LEU A 335 -4.71 28.02 14.48
C LEU A 335 -3.33 27.61 15.01
N ARG A 336 -3.06 27.83 16.31
CA ARG A 336 -1.81 27.33 16.91
C ARG A 336 -1.74 25.81 16.76
N ALA A 337 -0.56 25.31 16.41
CA ALA A 337 -0.25 23.89 16.52
C ALA A 337 -0.50 23.46 17.97
N GLY A 338 -1.48 22.57 18.18
CA GLY A 338 -1.62 21.85 19.45
C GLY A 338 -0.34 21.05 19.68
N VAL A 339 0.26 21.24 20.85
CA VAL A 339 1.42 20.49 21.35
C VAL A 339 1.12 19.00 21.37
#